data_AF-A0A067G0P5-F1
#
_entry.id   AF-A0A067G0P5-F1
#
_cell.length_a   1.000
_cell.length_b   1.000
_cell.length_c   1.000
_cell.angle_alpha   90.00
_cell.angle_beta   90.00
_cell.angle_gamma   90.00
#
_symmetry.space_group_name_H-M   'P 1'
#
loop_
_entity.id
_entity.type
_entity.pdbx_description
1 polymer ?
#
loop_
_entity_poly.entity_id
_entity_poly.type
_entity_poly.pdbx_seq_one_letter_code
_entity_poly.pdbx_strand_id
1 'polypeptide(L)'
;MARIRDRTEDFKDVARHTAVSLGYDESKLAAIMASFIIHKPRERSSFTKAALKTLESIGALEQFILNHRKDYVEMQRTTEQERDSIEHEVTAFIKTCKEQIDILQNSINDDEANSKGWLGRKGDNSNADTIAHKHGVVLILSEKLHSVTAQFDQMRAIRFQDAINRAMPRRKLKRETVSKSADISTPNKSDIRELDEIQPEPLTVQQQLLDDETRALQVELTSLLDAVQQTETKMVEVSALNHLMSTHILHQAQQIEHLYEQAVEATKNVELGNKELSQAIRRNTSSRTFLLLFLFVLTFSILFLDWYS
;
A
#
# COMPACT_ATOMS: atom_id res chain seq x y z
N MET A 1 -9.38 23.24 32.95
CA MET A 1 -9.84 22.96 31.57
C MET A 1 -11.28 23.40 31.47
N ALA A 2 -11.57 24.48 30.73
CA ALA A 2 -12.94 24.94 30.54
C ALA A 2 -13.72 23.88 29.75
N ARG A 3 -14.82 23.36 30.31
CA ARG A 3 -15.74 22.48 29.57
C ARG A 3 -16.32 23.29 28.42
N ILE A 4 -16.02 22.90 27.18
CA ILE A 4 -16.64 23.44 25.98
C ILE A 4 -18.14 23.12 26.11
N ARG A 5 -18.97 24.14 26.30
CA ARG A 5 -20.43 24.01 26.31
C ARG A 5 -20.88 23.62 24.91
N ASP A 6 -21.64 22.54 24.79
CA ASP A 6 -22.31 22.19 23.55
C ASP A 6 -23.33 23.30 23.21
N ARG A 7 -23.15 23.92 22.04
CA ARG A 7 -23.99 25.02 21.52
C ARG A 7 -24.83 24.59 20.32
N THR A 8 -24.96 23.28 20.09
CA THR A 8 -25.72 22.75 18.96
C THR A 8 -27.18 23.20 19.02
N GLU A 9 -27.79 23.25 20.20
CA GLU A 9 -29.17 23.74 20.38
C GLU A 9 -29.28 25.26 20.16
N ASP A 10 -28.36 26.05 20.72
CA ASP A 10 -28.29 27.50 20.45
C ASP A 10 -28.24 27.79 18.93
N PHE A 11 -27.48 26.99 18.19
CA PHE A 11 -27.36 27.11 16.74
C PHE A 11 -28.66 26.73 16.01
N LYS A 12 -29.33 25.64 16.42
CA LYS A 12 -30.63 25.23 15.85
C LYS A 12 -31.70 26.31 16.04
N ASP A 13 -31.74 26.93 17.23
CA ASP A 13 -32.70 27.98 17.55
C ASP A 13 -32.46 29.24 16.70
N VAL A 14 -31.20 29.64 16.54
CA VAL A 14 -30.83 30.77 15.67
C VAL A 14 -31.16 30.46 14.20
N ALA A 15 -30.87 29.24 13.72
CA ALA A 15 -31.21 28.83 12.37
C ALA A 15 -32.72 28.85 12.12
N ARG A 16 -33.52 28.37 13.09
CA ARG A 16 -35.00 28.43 13.04
C ARG A 16 -35.49 29.88 12.97
N HIS A 17 -35.03 30.73 13.88
CA HIS A 17 -35.44 32.13 13.93
C HIS A 17 -35.09 32.88 12.63
N THR A 18 -33.90 32.63 12.09
CA THR A 18 -33.44 33.23 10.84
C THR A 18 -34.27 32.77 9.64
N ALA A 19 -34.58 31.47 9.54
CA ALA A 19 -35.43 30.93 8.48
C ALA A 19 -36.83 31.53 8.51
N VAL A 20 -37.43 31.70 9.70
CA VAL A 20 -38.72 32.38 9.87
C VAL A 20 -38.63 33.84 9.43
N SER A 21 -37.56 34.55 9.81
CA SER A 21 -37.37 35.96 9.42
C SER A 21 -37.19 36.16 7.90
N LEU A 22 -36.75 35.13 7.19
CA LEU A 22 -36.60 35.11 5.73
C LEU A 22 -37.88 34.64 5.01
N GLY A 23 -38.97 34.37 5.73
CA GLY A 23 -40.25 33.97 5.14
C GLY A 23 -40.29 32.54 4.63
N TYR A 24 -39.52 31.62 5.23
CA TYR A 24 -39.54 30.21 4.84
C TYR A 24 -40.87 29.55 5.24
N ASP A 25 -41.49 28.84 4.29
CA ASP A 25 -42.70 28.05 4.54
C ASP A 25 -42.46 26.96 5.59
N GLU A 26 -43.51 26.54 6.29
CA GLU A 26 -43.44 25.53 7.35
C GLU A 26 -42.85 24.19 6.89
N SER A 27 -43.07 23.83 5.61
CA SER A 27 -42.45 22.68 4.97
C SER A 27 -40.94 22.80 4.80
N LYS A 28 -40.44 23.99 4.41
CA LYS A 28 -39.00 24.28 4.28
C LYS A 28 -38.32 24.35 5.64
N LEU A 29 -39.01 24.91 6.64
CA LEU A 29 -38.53 24.95 8.01
C LEU A 29 -38.40 23.53 8.59
N ALA A 30 -39.42 22.69 8.38
CA ALA A 30 -39.39 21.28 8.79
C ALA A 30 -38.25 20.52 8.09
N ALA A 31 -37.99 20.76 6.81
CA ALA A 31 -36.88 20.16 6.07
C ALA A 31 -35.50 20.57 6.63
N ILE A 32 -35.31 21.85 6.97
CA ILE A 32 -34.08 22.35 7.61
C ILE A 32 -33.90 21.69 8.98
N MET A 33 -34.95 21.66 9.81
CA MET A 33 -34.89 21.04 11.13
C MET A 33 -34.62 19.53 11.05
N ALA A 34 -35.22 18.83 10.08
CA ALA A 34 -34.98 17.42 9.82
C ALA A 34 -33.53 17.14 9.40
N SER A 35 -32.89 18.05 8.65
CA SER A 35 -31.48 17.91 8.24
C SER A 35 -30.49 17.94 9.41
N PHE A 36 -30.86 18.56 10.54
CA PHE A 36 -30.05 18.52 11.77
C PHE A 36 -30.20 17.23 12.58
N ILE A 37 -31.26 16.47 12.32
CA ILE A 37 -31.55 15.21 13.02
C ILE A 37 -31.02 14.03 12.20
N ILE A 38 -31.23 14.07 10.89
CA ILE A 38 -30.84 13.01 9.96
C ILE A 38 -29.77 13.58 9.04
N HIS A 39 -28.52 13.16 9.29
CA HIS A 39 -27.42 13.46 8.39
C HIS A 39 -27.77 12.89 7.01
N LYS A 40 -27.81 13.76 6.00
CA LYS A 40 -27.98 13.30 4.61
C LYS A 40 -26.85 12.30 4.33
N PRO A 41 -27.14 11.10 3.79
CA PRO A 41 -26.09 10.14 3.47
C PRO A 41 -25.11 10.83 2.52
N ARG A 42 -23.82 10.82 2.90
CA ARG A 42 -22.77 11.44 2.11
C ARG A 42 -22.70 10.68 0.77
N GLU A 43 -23.10 11.33 -0.31
CA GLU A 43 -23.00 10.74 -1.64
C GLU A 43 -21.52 10.51 -1.96
N ARG A 44 -21.11 9.24 -1.93
CA ARG A 44 -19.75 8.84 -2.27
C ARG A 44 -19.55 9.00 -3.76
N SER A 45 -18.45 9.64 -4.15
CA SER A 45 -18.06 9.74 -5.56
C SER A 45 -17.84 8.35 -6.16
N SER A 46 -17.91 8.26 -7.50
CA SER A 46 -17.57 7.03 -8.23
C SER A 46 -16.17 6.52 -7.85
N PHE A 47 -15.21 7.45 -7.76
CA PHE A 47 -13.84 7.18 -7.28
C PHE A 47 -13.83 6.54 -5.89
N THR A 48 -14.52 7.14 -4.90
CA THR A 48 -14.54 6.60 -3.53
C THR A 48 -15.19 5.22 -3.48
N LYS A 49 -16.24 4.96 -4.28
CA LYS A 49 -16.85 3.64 -4.37
C LYS A 49 -15.89 2.60 -4.96
N ALA A 50 -15.18 2.96 -6.02
CA ALA A 50 -14.18 2.09 -6.64
C ALA A 50 -13.01 1.79 -5.68
N ALA A 51 -12.48 2.82 -5.01
CA ALA A 51 -11.41 2.66 -4.02
C ALA A 51 -11.80 1.74 -2.85
N LEU A 52 -13.03 1.85 -2.35
CA LEU A 52 -13.53 0.96 -1.30
C LEU A 52 -13.67 -0.49 -1.78
N LYS A 53 -14.12 -0.71 -3.03
CA LYS A 53 -14.17 -2.04 -3.63
C LYS A 53 -12.78 -2.66 -3.77
N THR A 54 -11.78 -1.86 -4.13
CA THR A 54 -10.38 -2.30 -4.17
C THR A 54 -9.86 -2.65 -2.79
N LEU A 55 -10.19 -1.85 -1.76
CA LEU A 55 -9.85 -2.16 -0.37
C LEU A 55 -10.47 -3.49 0.08
N GLU A 56 -11.74 -3.73 -0.24
CA GLU A 56 -12.42 -5.00 0.05
C GLU A 56 -11.73 -6.18 -0.65
N SER A 57 -11.28 -6.00 -1.89
CA SER A 57 -10.55 -7.02 -2.65
C SER A 57 -9.19 -7.35 -2.03
N ILE A 58 -8.44 -6.33 -1.59
CA ILE A 58 -7.17 -6.50 -0.87
C ILE A 58 -7.41 -7.21 0.47
N GLY A 59 -8.47 -6.84 1.19
CA GLY A 59 -8.85 -7.52 2.44
C GLY A 59 -9.20 -8.99 2.24
N ALA A 60 -9.90 -9.33 1.14
CA ALA A 60 -10.18 -10.72 0.78
C ALA A 60 -8.89 -11.51 0.49
N LEU A 61 -7.93 -10.91 -0.21
CA LEU A 61 -6.62 -11.49 -0.46
C LEU A 61 -5.85 -11.74 0.85
N GLU A 62 -5.85 -10.78 1.78
CA GLU A 62 -5.21 -10.94 3.09
C GLU A 62 -5.83 -12.10 3.88
N GLN A 63 -7.16 -12.20 3.91
CA GLN A 63 -7.85 -13.31 4.58
C GLN A 63 -7.55 -14.66 3.91
N PHE A 64 -7.50 -14.70 2.58
CA PHE A 64 -7.13 -15.90 1.82
C PHE A 64 -5.72 -16.37 2.20
N ILE A 65 -4.75 -15.45 2.20
CA ILE A 65 -3.36 -15.72 2.59
C ILE A 65 -3.28 -16.24 4.04
N LEU A 66 -4.01 -15.63 4.98
CA LEU A 66 -4.00 -16.04 6.38
C LEU A 66 -4.60 -17.45 6.58
N ASN A 67 -5.69 -17.77 5.89
CA ASN A 67 -6.33 -19.07 5.97
C ASN A 67 -5.42 -20.18 5.43
N HIS A 68 -4.71 -19.91 4.33
CA HIS A 68 -3.82 -20.88 3.70
C HIS A 68 -2.38 -20.87 4.24
N ARG A 69 -2.03 -20.01 5.20
CA ARG A 69 -0.66 -19.90 5.74
C ARG A 69 -0.10 -21.23 6.24
N LYS A 70 -0.88 -21.97 7.05
CA LYS A 70 -0.42 -23.25 7.61
C LYS A 70 -0.29 -24.31 6.53
N ASP A 71 -1.28 -24.39 5.66
CA ASP A 71 -1.34 -25.33 4.55
C ASP A 71 -0.23 -25.09 3.51
N TYR A 72 0.19 -23.84 3.34
CA TYR A 72 1.25 -23.46 2.41
C TYR A 72 2.66 -23.71 2.97
N VAL A 73 2.89 -23.42 4.26
CA VAL A 73 4.21 -23.57 4.90
C VAL A 73 4.47 -24.99 5.40
N GLU A 74 3.47 -25.68 5.96
CA GLU A 74 3.66 -27.03 6.52
C GLU A 74 3.63 -28.10 5.44
N MET A 75 4.80 -28.66 5.11
CA MET A 75 4.92 -29.61 3.99
C MET A 75 4.06 -30.88 4.14
N GLN A 76 3.73 -31.28 5.37
CA GLN A 76 3.04 -32.52 5.68
C GLN A 76 1.51 -32.44 5.50
N ARG A 77 0.97 -31.23 5.28
CA ARG A 77 -0.47 -30.99 5.24
C ARG A 77 -1.07 -30.98 3.84
N THR A 78 -0.27 -30.61 2.83
CA THR A 78 -0.75 -30.36 1.45
C THR A 78 0.19 -30.95 0.40
N THR A 79 -0.34 -31.15 -0.80
CA THR A 79 0.43 -31.55 -1.98
C THR A 79 1.12 -30.33 -2.62
N GLU A 80 2.20 -30.56 -3.38
CA GLU A 80 2.87 -29.49 -4.13
C GLU A 80 1.94 -28.81 -5.14
N GLN A 81 1.00 -29.57 -5.73
CA GLN A 81 0.02 -29.06 -6.68
C GLN A 81 -1.01 -28.13 -6.03
N GLU A 82 -1.45 -28.42 -4.80
CA GLU A 82 -2.32 -27.51 -4.03
C GLU A 82 -1.60 -26.20 -3.68
N ARG A 83 -0.31 -26.25 -3.35
CA ARG A 83 0.48 -25.05 -3.09
C ARG A 83 0.63 -24.19 -4.34
N ASP A 84 0.92 -24.80 -5.48
CA ASP A 84 1.04 -24.08 -6.74
C ASP A 84 -0.32 -23.46 -7.16
N SER A 85 -1.44 -24.11 -6.82
CA SER A 85 -2.79 -23.52 -6.98
C SER A 85 -2.96 -22.27 -6.10
N ILE A 86 -2.52 -22.32 -4.83
CA ILE A 86 -2.57 -21.17 -3.91
C ILE A 86 -1.72 -20.02 -4.47
N GLU A 87 -0.51 -20.29 -4.97
CA GLU A 87 0.35 -19.26 -5.58
C GLU A 87 -0.29 -18.63 -6.81
N HIS A 88 -0.91 -19.44 -7.67
CA HIS A 88 -1.58 -18.96 -8.86
C HIS A 88 -2.75 -18.03 -8.51
N GLU A 89 -3.58 -18.44 -7.53
CA GLU A 89 -4.71 -17.64 -7.07
C GLU A 89 -4.26 -16.32 -6.44
N VAL A 90 -3.26 -16.34 -5.54
CA VAL A 90 -2.67 -15.13 -4.95
C VAL A 90 -2.14 -14.20 -6.04
N THR A 91 -1.42 -14.74 -7.02
CA THR A 91 -0.87 -13.95 -8.14
C THR A 91 -1.97 -13.31 -8.97
N ALA A 92 -3.06 -14.03 -9.25
CA ALA A 92 -4.22 -13.49 -9.95
C ALA A 92 -4.88 -12.35 -9.16
N PHE A 93 -5.11 -12.54 -7.86
CA PHE A 93 -5.65 -11.50 -6.99
C PHE A 93 -4.78 -10.24 -6.96
N ILE A 94 -3.46 -10.38 -6.82
CA ILE A 94 -2.54 -9.24 -6.82
C ILE A 94 -2.61 -8.48 -8.15
N LYS A 95 -2.61 -9.19 -9.29
CA LYS A 95 -2.73 -8.60 -10.62
C LYS A 95 -4.04 -7.82 -10.77
N THR A 96 -5.17 -8.40 -10.36
CA THR A 96 -6.47 -7.72 -10.40
C THR A 96 -6.52 -6.50 -9.47
N CYS A 97 -5.98 -6.58 -8.25
CA CYS A 97 -5.94 -5.44 -7.34
C CYS A 97 -5.07 -4.32 -7.90
N LYS A 98 -3.92 -4.65 -8.49
CA LYS A 98 -3.06 -3.69 -9.16
C LYS A 98 -3.78 -2.98 -10.31
N GLU A 99 -4.45 -3.73 -11.19
CA GLU A 99 -5.22 -3.15 -12.30
C GLU A 99 -6.29 -2.17 -11.81
N GLN A 100 -6.99 -2.49 -10.72
CA GLN A 100 -7.95 -1.58 -10.11
C GLN A 100 -7.30 -0.30 -9.58
N ILE A 101 -6.12 -0.40 -8.97
CA ILE A 101 -5.33 0.75 -8.50
C ILE A 101 -4.88 1.60 -9.69
N ASP A 102 -4.41 0.99 -10.78
CA ASP A 102 -3.97 1.69 -11.99
C ASP A 102 -5.14 2.43 -12.65
N ILE A 103 -6.35 1.85 -12.66
CA ILE A 103 -7.58 2.52 -13.13
C ILE A 103 -7.89 3.75 -12.27
N LEU A 104 -7.78 3.63 -10.94
CA LEU A 104 -7.97 4.77 -10.03
C LEU A 104 -6.94 5.86 -10.31
N GLN A 105 -5.67 5.50 -10.50
CA GLN A 105 -4.62 6.47 -10.82
C GLN A 105 -4.86 7.19 -12.16
N ASN A 106 -5.25 6.46 -13.20
CA ASN A 106 -5.59 7.05 -14.49
C ASN A 106 -6.77 8.02 -14.39
N SER A 107 -7.78 7.70 -13.58
CA SER A 107 -8.91 8.61 -13.34
C SER A 107 -8.49 9.94 -12.70
N ILE A 108 -7.41 9.94 -11.90
CA ILE A 108 -6.85 11.16 -11.31
C ILE A 108 -6.11 11.98 -12.37
N ASN A 109 -5.31 11.33 -13.21
CA ASN A 109 -4.58 11.99 -14.29
C ASN A 109 -5.54 12.65 -15.30
N ASP A 110 -6.66 11.98 -15.61
CA ASP A 110 -7.71 12.52 -16.47
C ASP A 110 -8.39 13.74 -15.84
N ASP A 111 -8.69 13.68 -14.54
CA ASP A 111 -9.24 14.82 -13.80
C ASP A 111 -8.26 16.00 -13.76
N GLU A 112 -6.96 15.75 -13.59
CA GLU A 112 -5.91 16.76 -13.65
C GLU A 112 -5.80 17.40 -15.05
N ALA A 113 -5.87 16.60 -16.11
CA ALA A 113 -5.84 17.09 -17.49
C ALA A 113 -7.06 17.96 -17.81
N ASN A 114 -8.26 17.53 -17.40
CA ASN A 114 -9.51 18.26 -17.62
C ASN A 114 -9.64 19.53 -16.76
N SER A 115 -8.97 19.59 -15.60
CA SER A 115 -8.96 20.78 -14.74
C SER A 115 -8.17 21.97 -15.34
N LYS A 116 -7.32 21.73 -16.34
CA LYS A 116 -6.60 22.77 -17.08
C LYS A 116 -7.52 23.37 -18.15
N GLY A 117 -8.28 24.41 -17.80
CA GLY A 117 -9.21 25.08 -18.71
C GLY A 117 -8.55 25.64 -19.97
N TRP A 118 -9.35 25.77 -21.04
CA TRP A 118 -8.99 26.21 -22.42
C TRP A 118 -8.05 27.43 -22.51
N LEU A 119 -8.04 28.32 -21.52
CA LEU A 119 -7.20 29.53 -21.50
C LEU A 119 -5.94 29.43 -20.62
N GLY A 120 -5.57 28.26 -20.11
CA GLY A 120 -4.41 28.08 -19.23
C GLY A 120 -4.53 28.77 -17.86
N ARG A 121 -5.66 29.46 -17.58
CA ARG A 121 -6.02 29.91 -16.24
C ARG A 121 -6.53 28.70 -15.47
N LYS A 122 -5.69 28.23 -14.54
CA LYS A 122 -5.97 27.19 -13.54
C LYS A 122 -7.41 27.32 -13.05
N GLY A 123 -8.28 26.42 -13.52
CA GLY A 123 -9.64 26.32 -13.04
C GLY A 123 -9.60 25.79 -11.63
N ASP A 124 -10.06 26.60 -10.68
CA ASP A 124 -10.39 26.22 -9.31
C ASP A 124 -9.30 25.50 -8.51
N ASN A 125 -8.63 26.28 -7.64
CA ASN A 125 -7.80 25.77 -6.54
C ASN A 125 -8.55 24.81 -5.58
N SER A 126 -9.89 24.74 -5.63
CA SER A 126 -10.68 23.76 -4.87
C SER A 126 -10.45 22.31 -5.32
N ASN A 127 -9.86 22.10 -6.51
CA ASN A 127 -9.50 20.78 -6.99
C ASN A 127 -8.19 20.26 -6.40
N ALA A 128 -7.29 21.12 -5.92
CA ALA A 128 -5.99 20.69 -5.39
C ALA A 128 -6.16 19.77 -4.17
N ASP A 129 -7.04 20.15 -3.24
CA ASP A 129 -7.36 19.33 -2.06
C ASP A 129 -8.00 17.99 -2.44
N THR A 130 -8.87 18.00 -3.46
CA THR A 130 -9.55 16.79 -3.95
C THR A 130 -8.57 15.86 -4.66
N ILE A 131 -7.67 16.41 -5.47
CA ILE A 131 -6.62 15.68 -6.19
C ILE A 131 -5.62 15.08 -5.19
N ALA A 132 -5.14 15.88 -4.22
CA ALA A 132 -4.27 15.41 -3.15
C ALA A 132 -4.93 14.29 -2.33
N HIS A 133 -6.21 14.44 -1.99
CA HIS A 133 -6.98 13.37 -1.34
C HIS A 133 -7.04 12.09 -2.18
N LYS A 134 -7.32 12.19 -3.49
CA LYS A 134 -7.39 11.02 -4.37
C LYS A 134 -6.03 10.31 -4.50
N HIS A 135 -4.94 11.05 -4.68
CA HIS A 135 -3.59 10.47 -4.70
C HIS A 135 -3.25 9.81 -3.36
N GLY A 136 -3.59 10.45 -2.23
CA GLY A 136 -3.45 9.86 -0.90
C GLY A 136 -4.18 8.52 -0.75
N VAL A 137 -5.40 8.40 -1.27
CA VAL A 137 -6.15 7.13 -1.28
C VAL A 137 -5.44 6.05 -2.10
N VAL A 138 -4.95 6.39 -3.30
CA VAL A 138 -4.21 5.44 -4.16
C VAL A 138 -2.91 4.97 -3.48
N LEU A 139 -2.19 5.85 -2.79
CA LEU A 139 -0.99 5.49 -2.04
C LEU A 139 -1.32 4.50 -0.93
N ILE A 140 -2.35 4.77 -0.13
CA ILE A 140 -2.76 3.88 0.96
C ILE A 140 -3.15 2.50 0.43
N LEU A 141 -3.90 2.44 -0.68
CA LEU A 141 -4.27 1.16 -1.31
C LEU A 141 -3.03 0.40 -1.83
N SER A 142 -2.09 1.11 -2.45
CA SER A 142 -0.85 0.53 -2.97
C SER A 142 0.03 -0.02 -1.84
N GLU A 143 0.18 0.74 -0.75
CA GLU A 143 0.92 0.32 0.45
C GLU A 143 0.27 -0.91 1.10
N LYS A 144 -1.07 -0.95 1.20
CA LYS A 144 -1.79 -2.11 1.73
C LYS A 144 -1.60 -3.34 0.85
N LEU A 145 -1.73 -3.23 -0.47
CA LEU A 145 -1.49 -4.34 -1.38
C LEU A 145 -0.03 -4.82 -1.28
N HIS A 146 0.93 -3.89 -1.21
CA HIS A 146 2.35 -4.21 -1.05
C HIS A 146 2.64 -4.96 0.25
N SER A 147 2.07 -4.51 1.38
CA SER A 147 2.21 -5.19 2.67
C SER A 147 1.71 -6.64 2.59
N VAL A 148 0.55 -6.88 1.96
CA VAL A 148 -0.01 -8.23 1.82
C VAL A 148 0.86 -9.10 0.89
N THR A 149 1.32 -8.55 -0.24
CA THR A 149 2.24 -9.24 -1.16
C THR A 149 3.57 -9.58 -0.49
N ALA A 150 4.13 -8.66 0.30
CA ALA A 150 5.38 -8.89 1.03
C ALA A 150 5.26 -9.99 2.09
N GLN A 151 4.12 -10.07 2.79
CA GLN A 151 3.84 -11.19 3.71
C GLN A 151 3.81 -12.52 2.96
N PHE A 152 3.21 -12.56 1.77
CA PHE A 152 3.19 -13.76 0.94
C PHE A 152 4.58 -14.16 0.45
N ASP A 153 5.37 -13.19 -0.04
CA ASP A 153 6.75 -13.42 -0.46
C ASP A 153 7.61 -13.97 0.68
N GLN A 154 7.41 -13.51 1.92
CA GLN A 154 8.11 -14.05 3.08
C GLN A 154 7.79 -15.54 3.30
N MET A 155 6.52 -15.95 3.18
CA MET A 155 6.15 -17.36 3.32
C MET A 155 6.76 -18.21 2.21
N ARG A 156 6.79 -17.68 0.98
CA ARG A 156 7.39 -18.34 -0.17
C ARG A 156 8.92 -18.49 -0.02
N ALA A 157 9.59 -17.48 0.55
CA ALA A 157 11.01 -17.55 0.87
C ALA A 157 11.32 -18.64 1.92
N ILE A 158 10.46 -18.82 2.94
CA ILE A 158 10.59 -19.91 3.91
C ILE A 158 10.47 -21.28 3.21
N ARG A 159 9.45 -21.46 2.35
CA ARG A 159 9.29 -22.68 1.53
C ARG A 159 10.54 -22.96 0.69
N PHE A 160 11.08 -21.93 0.05
CA PHE A 160 12.28 -22.04 -0.79
C PHE A 160 13.50 -22.49 0.02
N GLN A 161 13.72 -21.88 1.18
CA GLN A 161 14.82 -22.24 2.07
C GLN A 161 14.69 -23.68 2.56
N ASP A 162 13.47 -24.13 2.89
CA ASP A 162 13.21 -25.52 3.30
C ASP A 162 13.42 -26.52 2.15
N ALA A 163 13.04 -26.16 0.92
CA ALA A 163 13.30 -26.96 -0.26
C ALA A 163 14.81 -27.14 -0.51
N ILE A 164 15.60 -26.05 -0.41
CA ILE A 164 17.06 -26.09 -0.53
C ILE A 164 17.70 -26.92 0.60
N ASN A 165 17.28 -26.69 1.84
CA ASN A 165 17.84 -27.39 3.00
C ASN A 165 17.60 -28.91 2.94
N ARG A 166 16.52 -29.33 2.27
CA ARG A 166 16.19 -30.75 2.03
C ARG A 166 16.93 -31.32 0.82
N ALA A 167 17.03 -30.54 -0.25
CA ALA A 167 17.78 -30.88 -1.46
C ALA A 167 19.28 -31.03 -1.19
N MET A 168 19.83 -30.25 -0.24
CA MET A 168 21.22 -30.43 0.16
C MET A 168 21.41 -31.80 0.82
N PRO A 169 22.22 -32.70 0.23
CA PRO A 169 22.47 -33.99 0.83
C PRO A 169 23.12 -33.75 2.20
N ARG A 170 22.45 -34.20 3.27
CA ARG A 170 23.06 -34.32 4.59
C ARG A 170 24.20 -35.30 4.43
N ARG A 171 25.41 -34.77 4.24
CA ARG A 171 26.67 -35.50 4.19
C ARG A 171 26.88 -36.14 5.56
N LYS A 172 26.19 -37.26 5.80
CA LYS A 172 26.55 -38.19 6.87
C LYS A 172 27.85 -38.82 6.40
N LEU A 173 28.95 -38.13 6.70
CA LEU A 173 30.28 -38.71 6.73
C LEU A 173 30.17 -39.91 7.66
N LYS A 174 29.97 -41.09 7.09
CA LYS A 174 29.98 -42.36 7.80
C LYS A 174 31.42 -42.56 8.24
N ARG A 175 31.77 -41.99 9.39
CA ARG A 175 33.04 -42.25 10.06
C ARG A 175 32.95 -43.70 10.49
N GLU A 176 33.46 -44.60 9.66
CA GLU A 176 33.71 -45.97 10.06
C GLU A 176 34.58 -45.92 11.31
N THR A 177 33.97 -46.17 12.46
CA THR A 177 34.66 -46.52 13.68
C THR A 177 35.27 -47.89 13.45
N VAL A 178 36.46 -47.92 12.85
CA VAL A 178 37.38 -49.04 12.97
C VAL A 178 37.84 -49.06 14.42
N SER A 179 37.18 -49.88 15.23
CA SER A 179 37.74 -50.33 16.50
C SER A 179 38.98 -51.17 16.23
N LYS A 180 40.16 -50.69 16.66
CA LYS A 180 41.23 -51.48 17.31
C LYS A 180 42.49 -50.61 17.53
N SER A 181 42.52 -49.94 18.68
CA SER A 181 43.74 -49.67 19.45
C SER A 181 43.71 -50.65 20.62
N ALA A 182 44.74 -51.32 21.10
CA ALA A 182 46.15 -51.41 20.82
C ALA A 182 46.60 -52.64 21.63
N ASP A 183 47.49 -53.49 21.11
CA ASP A 183 48.53 -54.09 21.96
C ASP A 183 49.61 -54.82 21.14
N ILE A 184 50.84 -54.31 21.33
CA ILE A 184 52.10 -55.03 21.54
C ILE A 184 52.80 -55.74 20.35
N SER A 185 53.94 -55.12 20.01
CA SER A 185 55.25 -55.68 19.60
C SER A 185 55.54 -56.14 18.16
N THR A 186 56.59 -55.52 17.60
CA THR A 186 57.49 -56.01 16.54
C THR A 186 58.63 -56.85 17.15
N PRO A 187 59.56 -57.44 16.35
CA PRO A 187 59.40 -58.28 15.17
C PRO A 187 60.23 -59.60 15.29
N ASN A 188 59.91 -60.67 14.55
CA ASN A 188 60.89 -61.76 14.36
C ASN A 188 60.78 -62.49 13.01
N LYS A 189 61.90 -62.39 12.29
CA LYS A 189 62.56 -63.22 11.24
C LYS A 189 61.91 -64.48 10.63
N SER A 190 62.24 -64.61 9.32
CA SER A 190 62.56 -65.82 8.51
C SER A 190 61.41 -66.80 8.21
N ASP A 191 61.26 -67.44 7.05
CA ASP A 191 61.90 -67.47 5.73
C ASP A 191 61.07 -68.46 4.88
N ILE A 192 61.07 -68.30 3.54
CA ILE A 192 61.02 -69.37 2.52
C ILE A 192 59.68 -70.10 2.19
N ARG A 193 59.27 -69.91 0.90
CA ARG A 193 58.51 -70.79 -0.04
C ARG A 193 57.04 -71.09 0.34
N GLU A 194 56.09 -71.21 -0.59
CA GLU A 194 56.12 -71.59 -2.00
C GLU A 194 54.84 -71.09 -2.69
N LEU A 195 54.91 -71.04 -4.01
CA LEU A 195 53.90 -70.70 -5.01
C LEU A 195 52.57 -71.46 -4.78
N ASP A 196 51.41 -70.77 -4.71
CA ASP A 196 50.23 -71.13 -5.51
C ASP A 196 49.09 -70.10 -5.48
N GLU A 197 48.36 -70.06 -6.60
CA GLU A 197 47.01 -69.53 -6.82
C GLU A 197 46.76 -68.00 -6.81
N ILE A 198 46.89 -67.48 -8.04
CA ILE A 198 46.12 -66.39 -8.62
C ILE A 198 44.63 -66.45 -8.18
N GLN A 199 44.21 -65.54 -7.31
CA GLN A 199 42.82 -65.09 -7.21
C GLN A 199 42.73 -63.61 -7.59
N PRO A 200 42.22 -63.27 -8.78
CA PRO A 200 41.77 -61.93 -9.11
C PRO A 200 40.26 -61.86 -8.84
N GLU A 201 39.87 -61.84 -7.57
CA GLU A 201 38.53 -61.40 -7.16
C GLU A 201 38.53 -59.85 -7.08
N PRO A 202 37.43 -59.18 -7.42
CA PRO A 202 37.41 -58.39 -8.65
C PRO A 202 37.58 -56.88 -8.39
N LEU A 203 38.76 -56.36 -8.69
CA LEU A 203 39.03 -54.91 -8.80
C LEU A 203 38.05 -54.21 -9.74
N THR A 204 37.57 -54.91 -10.76
CA THR A 204 36.54 -54.44 -11.70
C THR A 204 35.19 -54.16 -11.03
N VAL A 205 34.78 -54.94 -10.03
CA VAL A 205 33.49 -54.74 -9.35
C VAL A 205 33.55 -53.54 -8.40
N GLN A 206 34.69 -53.31 -7.74
CA GLN A 206 34.85 -52.12 -6.89
C GLN A 206 34.89 -50.82 -7.73
N GLN A 207 35.56 -50.84 -8.88
CA GLN A 207 35.55 -49.71 -9.82
C GLN A 207 34.16 -49.49 -10.42
N GLN A 208 33.45 -50.57 -10.77
CA GLN A 208 32.10 -50.49 -11.29
C GLN A 208 31.10 -49.96 -10.25
N LEU A 209 31.29 -50.28 -8.97
CA LEU A 209 30.47 -49.76 -7.87
C LEU A 209 30.72 -48.26 -7.61
N LEU A 210 31.97 -47.80 -7.72
CA LEU A 210 32.33 -46.38 -7.65
C LEU A 210 31.80 -45.59 -8.86
N ASP A 211 31.83 -46.18 -10.05
CA ASP A 211 31.25 -45.59 -11.26
C ASP A 211 29.72 -45.52 -11.16
N ASP A 212 29.07 -46.52 -10.58
CA ASP A 212 27.62 -46.48 -10.30
C ASP A 212 27.27 -45.44 -9.22
N GLU A 213 28.07 -45.31 -8.17
CA GLU A 213 27.86 -44.30 -7.12
C GLU A 213 28.05 -42.87 -7.67
N THR A 214 29.08 -42.65 -8.49
CA THR A 214 29.29 -41.34 -9.13
C THR A 214 28.19 -41.00 -10.14
N ARG A 215 27.69 -41.99 -10.90
CA ARG A 215 26.51 -41.81 -11.77
C ARG A 215 25.25 -41.52 -10.97
N ALA A 216 25.03 -42.21 -9.85
CA ALA A 216 23.89 -41.96 -8.97
C ALA A 216 23.94 -40.53 -8.40
N LEU A 217 25.12 -40.09 -7.95
CA LEU A 217 25.34 -38.72 -7.46
C LEU A 217 25.15 -37.67 -8.56
N GLN A 218 25.61 -37.94 -9.79
CA GLN A 218 25.36 -37.06 -10.92
C GLN A 218 23.86 -36.92 -11.20
N VAL A 219 23.12 -38.03 -11.26
CA VAL A 219 21.67 -38.01 -11.47
C VAL A 219 20.96 -37.23 -10.36
N GLU A 220 21.34 -37.44 -9.10
CA GLU A 220 20.81 -36.69 -7.96
C GLU A 220 21.11 -35.18 -8.10
N LEU A 221 22.36 -34.79 -8.37
CA LEU A 221 22.74 -33.39 -8.56
C LEU A 221 22.00 -32.74 -9.74
N THR A 222 21.79 -33.49 -10.82
CA THR A 222 21.08 -32.96 -12.00
C THR A 222 19.60 -32.76 -11.68
N SER A 223 18.99 -33.70 -10.96
CA SER A 223 17.62 -33.56 -10.46
C SER A 223 17.46 -32.42 -9.46
N LEU A 224 18.45 -32.19 -8.59
CA LEU A 224 18.45 -31.07 -7.66
C LEU A 224 18.58 -29.73 -8.39
N LEU A 225 19.44 -29.66 -9.40
CA LEU A 225 19.61 -28.46 -10.22
C LEU A 225 18.32 -28.10 -10.94
N ASP A 226 17.66 -29.08 -11.55
CA ASP A 226 16.38 -28.88 -12.25
C ASP A 226 15.28 -28.39 -11.28
N ALA A 227 15.19 -28.98 -10.09
CA ALA A 227 14.26 -28.54 -9.05
C ALA A 227 14.55 -27.10 -8.57
N VAL A 228 15.83 -26.74 -8.40
CA VAL A 228 16.24 -25.39 -8.02
C VAL A 228 15.93 -24.38 -9.12
N GLN A 229 16.23 -24.70 -10.38
CA GLN A 229 16.00 -23.81 -11.53
C GLN A 229 14.50 -23.56 -11.77
N GLN A 230 13.68 -24.60 -11.68
CA GLN A 230 12.24 -24.48 -11.80
C GLN A 230 11.66 -23.63 -10.65
N THR A 231 12.18 -23.79 -9.43
CA THR A 231 11.72 -23.03 -8.26
C THR A 231 12.21 -21.58 -8.28
N GLU A 232 13.43 -21.31 -8.75
CA GLU A 232 13.98 -19.97 -8.95
C GLU A 232 13.09 -19.17 -9.91
N THR A 233 12.74 -19.76 -11.06
CA THR A 233 11.91 -19.11 -12.07
C THR A 233 10.55 -18.70 -11.50
N LYS A 234 9.92 -19.56 -10.69
CA LYS A 234 8.65 -19.26 -10.01
C LYS A 234 8.79 -18.14 -8.97
N MET A 235 9.93 -18.06 -8.28
CA MET A 235 10.19 -16.99 -7.29
C MET A 235 10.34 -15.62 -7.95
N VAL A 236 10.94 -15.55 -9.14
CA VAL A 236 11.29 -14.28 -9.81
C VAL A 236 10.06 -13.46 -10.20
N GLU A 237 8.99 -14.06 -10.74
CA GLU A 237 7.85 -13.29 -11.28
C GLU A 237 7.16 -12.41 -10.21
N VAL A 238 6.74 -13.01 -9.10
CA VAL A 238 6.04 -12.27 -8.03
C VAL A 238 7.01 -11.37 -7.26
N SER A 239 8.28 -11.76 -7.11
CA SER A 239 9.28 -10.88 -6.46
C SER A 239 9.56 -9.65 -7.32
N ALA A 240 9.60 -9.79 -8.65
CA ALA A 240 9.73 -8.68 -9.58
C ALA A 240 8.49 -7.77 -9.53
N LEU A 241 7.27 -8.35 -9.48
CA LEU A 241 6.04 -7.58 -9.32
C LEU A 241 6.04 -6.78 -8.01
N ASN A 242 6.43 -7.41 -6.90
CA ASN A 242 6.51 -6.78 -5.60
C ASN A 242 7.54 -5.64 -5.59
N HIS A 243 8.70 -5.86 -6.20
CA HIS A 243 9.74 -4.83 -6.35
C HIS A 243 9.26 -3.63 -7.18
N LEU A 244 8.61 -3.88 -8.32
CA LEU A 244 8.02 -2.82 -9.15
C LEU A 244 6.97 -2.03 -8.36
N MET A 245 6.15 -2.69 -7.55
CA MET A 245 5.21 -2.02 -6.67
C MET A 245 5.90 -1.13 -5.64
N SER A 246 6.97 -1.60 -4.98
CA SER A 246 7.76 -0.77 -4.05
C SER A 246 8.30 0.49 -4.72
N THR A 247 8.82 0.37 -5.95
CA THR A 247 9.33 1.55 -6.68
C THR A 247 8.23 2.55 -7.02
N HIS A 248 7.04 2.05 -7.38
CA HIS A 248 5.91 2.90 -7.72
C HIS A 248 5.33 3.61 -6.48
N ILE A 249 5.25 2.92 -5.35
CA ILE A 249 4.82 3.49 -4.07
C ILE A 249 5.76 4.61 -3.62
N LEU A 250 7.08 4.39 -3.74
CA LEU A 250 8.07 5.42 -3.41
C LEU A 250 7.90 6.67 -4.27
N HIS A 251 7.73 6.48 -5.59
CA HIS A 251 7.50 7.59 -6.51
C HIS A 251 6.19 8.34 -6.19
N GLN A 252 5.09 7.62 -5.94
CA GLN A 252 3.81 8.23 -5.56
C GLN A 252 3.91 9.03 -4.25
N ALA A 253 4.62 8.52 -3.25
CA ALA A 253 4.80 9.22 -1.98
C ALA A 253 5.45 10.60 -2.17
N GLN A 254 6.48 10.67 -3.03
CA GLN A 254 7.14 11.94 -3.36
C GLN A 254 6.21 12.90 -4.12
N GLN A 255 5.40 12.40 -5.06
CA GLN A 255 4.42 13.23 -5.78
C GLN A 255 3.36 13.81 -4.83
N ILE A 256 2.92 13.06 -3.84
CA ILE A 256 1.92 13.49 -2.86
C ILE A 256 2.45 14.58 -1.94
N GLU A 257 3.72 14.53 -1.55
CA GLU A 257 4.33 15.60 -0.74
C GLU A 257 4.24 16.95 -1.47
N HIS A 258 4.57 16.98 -2.76
CA HIS A 258 4.46 18.19 -3.56
C HIS A 258 3.00 18.66 -3.73
N LEU A 259 2.07 17.73 -3.99
CA LEU A 259 0.65 18.06 -4.09
C LEU A 259 0.08 18.58 -2.76
N TYR A 260 0.55 18.05 -1.64
CA TYR A 260 0.16 18.50 -0.31
C TYR A 260 0.63 19.93 -0.03
N GLU A 261 1.89 20.26 -0.37
CA GLU A 261 2.37 21.65 -0.29
C GLU A 261 1.49 22.61 -1.11
N GLN A 262 1.12 22.22 -2.34
CA GLN A 262 0.24 23.02 -3.20
C GLN A 262 -1.17 23.18 -2.61
N ALA A 263 -1.73 22.14 -2.00
CA ALA A 263 -3.03 22.17 -1.32
C ALA A 263 -3.02 23.09 -0.10
N VAL A 264 -1.96 23.03 0.71
CA VAL A 264 -1.75 23.93 1.85
C VAL A 264 -1.62 25.39 1.39
N GLU A 265 -0.86 25.64 0.32
CA GLU A 265 -0.72 26.97 -0.26
C GLU A 265 -2.06 27.50 -0.80
N ALA A 266 -2.83 26.66 -1.49
CA ALA A 266 -4.15 27.00 -1.97
C ALA A 266 -5.10 27.39 -0.83
N THR A 267 -5.12 26.60 0.25
CA THR A 267 -5.93 26.88 1.44
C THR A 267 -5.51 28.21 2.09
N LYS A 268 -4.21 28.45 2.23
CA LYS A 268 -3.66 29.71 2.76
C LYS A 268 -4.05 30.91 1.90
N ASN A 269 -4.01 30.77 0.58
CA ASN A 269 -4.42 31.82 -0.35
C ASN A 269 -5.92 32.14 -0.25
N VAL A 270 -6.77 31.13 -0.05
CA VAL A 270 -8.22 31.33 0.19
C VAL A 270 -8.46 32.02 1.54
N GLU A 271 -7.75 31.63 2.59
CA GLU A 271 -7.86 32.27 3.91
C GLU A 271 -7.46 33.75 3.86
N LEU A 272 -6.30 34.04 3.25
CA LEU A 272 -5.83 35.41 3.03
C LEU A 272 -6.83 36.21 2.19
N GLY A 273 -7.33 35.62 1.09
CA GLY A 273 -8.38 36.23 0.27
C GLY A 273 -9.63 36.60 1.06
N ASN A 274 -10.12 35.70 1.91
CA ASN A 274 -11.30 35.97 2.77
C ASN A 274 -11.05 37.09 3.78
N LYS A 275 -9.83 37.19 4.31
CA LYS A 275 -9.42 38.26 5.22
C LYS A 275 -9.43 39.61 4.50
N GLU A 276 -8.81 39.68 3.32
CA GLU A 276 -8.80 40.90 2.49
C GLU A 276 -10.22 41.30 2.07
N LEU A 277 -11.07 40.35 1.71
CA LEU A 277 -12.45 40.59 1.32
C LEU A 277 -13.28 41.13 2.50
N SER A 278 -13.10 40.56 3.69
CA SER A 278 -13.71 41.07 4.93
C SER A 278 -13.23 42.49 5.26
N GLN A 279 -11.93 42.76 5.06
CA GLN A 279 -11.36 44.08 5.29
C GLN A 279 -11.88 45.12 4.27
N ALA A 280 -12.04 44.73 3.01
CA ALA A 280 -12.65 45.56 1.97
C ALA A 280 -14.11 45.90 2.28
N ILE A 281 -14.91 44.92 2.74
CA ILE A 281 -16.29 45.16 3.18
C ILE A 281 -16.33 46.16 4.35
N ARG A 282 -15.48 45.97 5.37
CA ARG A 282 -15.39 46.92 6.51
C ARG A 282 -15.00 48.32 6.05
N ARG A 283 -14.03 48.44 5.15
CA ARG A 283 -13.58 49.73 4.61
C ARG A 283 -14.67 50.42 3.80
N ASN A 284 -15.47 49.68 3.04
CA ASN A 284 -16.60 50.24 2.30
C ASN A 284 -17.68 50.83 3.23
N THR A 285 -18.07 50.09 4.28
CA THR A 285 -19.03 50.59 5.28
C THR A 285 -18.49 51.80 6.04
N SER A 286 -17.20 51.80 6.39
CA SER A 286 -16.55 52.95 7.04
C SER A 286 -16.46 54.18 6.12
N SER A 287 -16.22 53.99 4.82
CA SER A 287 -16.17 55.09 3.85
C SER A 287 -17.55 55.74 3.68
N ARG A 288 -18.60 54.91 3.57
CA ARG A 288 -19.98 55.40 3.42
C ARG A 288 -20.45 56.20 4.64
N THR A 289 -20.11 55.78 5.86
CA THR A 289 -20.44 56.52 7.08
C THR A 289 -19.68 57.84 7.18
N PHE A 290 -18.40 57.85 6.81
CA PHE A 290 -17.60 59.07 6.76
C PHE A 290 -18.15 60.09 5.74
N LEU A 291 -18.55 59.65 4.55
CA LEU A 291 -19.14 60.53 3.52
C LEU A 291 -20.45 61.16 3.99
N LEU A 292 -21.34 60.38 4.65
CA LEU A 292 -22.58 60.90 5.21
C LEU A 292 -22.33 61.95 6.30
N LEU A 293 -21.36 61.72 7.19
CA LEU A 293 -21.00 62.67 8.24
C LEU A 293 -20.42 63.95 7.63
N PHE A 294 -19.54 63.84 6.64
CA PHE A 294 -18.99 65.00 5.93
C PHE A 294 -20.09 65.84 5.29
N LEU A 295 -21.03 65.21 4.59
CA LEU A 295 -22.15 65.90 3.95
C LEU A 295 -23.06 66.58 4.97
N PHE A 296 -23.31 65.94 6.12
CA PHE A 296 -24.05 66.53 7.24
C PHE A 296 -23.35 67.77 7.80
N VAL A 297 -22.04 67.70 8.07
CA VAL A 297 -21.30 68.86 8.58
C VAL A 297 -21.28 70.01 7.56
N LEU A 298 -21.14 69.69 6.28
CA LEU A 298 -21.16 70.68 5.19
C LEU A 298 -22.52 71.39 5.10
N THR A 299 -23.63 70.67 5.17
CA THR A 299 -24.98 71.27 5.09
C THR A 299 -25.25 72.18 6.28
N PHE A 300 -24.88 71.79 7.50
CA PHE A 300 -25.00 72.64 8.68
C PHE A 300 -24.09 73.88 8.60
N SER A 301 -22.88 73.74 8.06
CA SER A 301 -21.97 74.87 7.88
C SER A 301 -22.53 75.91 6.91
N ILE A 302 -23.12 75.46 5.79
CA ILE A 302 -23.78 76.35 4.82
C ILE A 302 -25.00 77.05 5.46
N LEU A 303 -25.83 76.31 6.19
CA LEU A 303 -27.01 76.88 6.84
C LEU A 303 -26.65 77.90 7.92
N PHE A 304 -25.56 77.67 8.67
CA PHE A 304 -25.05 78.65 9.63
C PHE A 304 -24.51 79.91 8.95
N LEU A 305 -23.83 79.75 7.80
CA LEU A 305 -23.32 80.88 7.02
C LEU A 305 -24.46 81.73 6.43
N ASP A 306 -25.52 81.08 5.97
CA ASP A 306 -26.74 81.73 5.48
C ASP A 306 -27.50 82.46 6.59
N TRP A 307 -27.55 81.89 7.80
CA TRP A 307 -28.16 82.54 8.96
C TRP A 307 -27.36 83.75 9.48
N TYR A 308 -26.04 83.74 9.31
CA TYR A 308 -25.16 84.83 9.76
C TYR A 308 -25.03 85.96 8.74
N SER A 309 -25.30 85.69 7.45
CA SER A 309 -25.34 86.69 6.37
C SER A 309 -26.57 87.59 6.44
#